data_AF-A0AAQ1UGR5-F1
#
_entry.id   AF-A0AAQ1UGR5-F1
#
_cell.length_a   1.000
_cell.length_b   1.000
_cell.length_c   1.000
_cell.angle_alpha   90.00
_cell.angle_beta   90.00
_cell.angle_gamma   90.00
#
_symmetry.space_group_name_H-M   'P 1'
#
loop_
_entity.id
_entity.type
_entity.pdbx_description
1 polymer ?
#
loop_
_entity_poly.entity_id
_entity_poly.type
_entity_poly.pdbx_seq_one_letter_code
_entity_poly.pdbx_strand_id
1 'polypeptide(L)'
;MLQMRLLGTHAAFKASREYFTTDRMTTEEFVPWLVTSEWDDRCNRTIERLIRQAGFRYQASVDHIDYSTERGIDCNLMQRLAGLGFYV
;
A
#
# COMPACT_ATOMS: atom_id res chain seq x y z
N MET A 1 20.53 8.22 -4.19
CA MET A 1 19.21 7.53 -4.13
C MET A 1 18.52 7.46 -5.49
N LEU A 2 18.36 8.56 -6.23
CA LEU A 2 17.72 8.55 -7.56
C LEU A 2 18.45 7.66 -8.59
N GLN A 3 19.79 7.69 -8.61
CA GLN A 3 20.60 6.83 -9.49
C GLN A 3 20.46 5.33 -9.15
N MET A 4 20.16 5.01 -7.89
CA MET A 4 19.87 3.65 -7.42
C MET A 4 18.38 3.28 -7.53
N ARG A 5 17.54 4.20 -8.04
CA ARG A 5 16.08 4.07 -8.15
C ARG A 5 15.36 3.81 -6.81
N LEU A 6 15.93 4.28 -5.71
CA LEU A 6 15.30 4.27 -4.38
C LEU A 6 14.45 5.53 -4.22
N LEU A 7 13.23 5.48 -4.76
CA LEU A 7 12.35 6.64 -4.86
C LEU A 7 11.64 6.92 -3.54
N GLY A 8 11.19 5.87 -2.83
CA GLY A 8 10.54 5.99 -1.53
C GLY A 8 11.52 6.50 -0.48
N THR A 9 12.75 5.95 -0.42
CA THR A 9 13.77 6.49 0.50
C THR A 9 14.06 7.97 0.22
N HIS A 10 14.12 8.36 -1.06
CA HIS A 10 14.42 9.73 -1.43
C HIS A 10 13.31 10.69 -1.03
N ALA A 11 12.05 10.30 -1.26
CA ALA A 11 10.88 11.09 -0.86
C ALA A 11 10.81 11.23 0.67
N ALA A 12 11.00 10.14 1.41
CA ALA A 12 11.04 10.13 2.86
C ALA A 12 12.18 11.00 3.42
N PHE A 13 13.40 10.88 2.88
CA PHE A 13 14.53 11.70 3.28
C PHE A 13 14.32 13.19 2.96
N LYS A 14 13.71 13.51 1.83
CA LYS A 14 13.35 14.90 1.51
C LYS A 14 12.32 15.44 2.50
N ALA A 15 11.28 14.65 2.79
CA ALA A 15 10.27 15.00 3.77
C ALA A 15 10.86 15.19 5.17
N SER A 16 11.79 14.34 5.62
CA SER A 16 12.43 14.48 6.94
C SER A 16 13.35 15.69 7.07
N ARG A 17 13.73 16.32 5.96
CA ARG A 17 14.44 17.60 5.94
C ARG A 17 13.50 18.80 5.99
N GLU A 18 12.32 18.67 5.39
CA GLU A 18 11.29 19.71 5.35
C GLU A 18 10.48 19.75 6.65
N TYR A 19 10.20 18.57 7.21
CA TYR A 19 9.59 18.39 8.52
C TYR A 19 10.72 18.15 9.55
N PHE A 20 10.67 18.79 10.72
CA PHE A 20 11.63 18.59 11.84
C PHE A 20 11.51 17.19 12.50
N THR A 21 11.35 16.14 11.71
CA THR A 21 11.25 14.75 12.14
C THR A 21 12.63 14.18 12.49
N THR A 22 13.70 14.70 11.88
CA THR A 22 15.08 14.27 12.13
C THR A 22 15.54 14.55 13.57
N ASP A 23 15.01 15.58 14.23
CA ASP A 23 15.32 15.90 15.63
C ASP A 23 14.63 14.95 16.64
N ARG A 24 13.65 14.18 16.17
CA ARG A 24 12.81 13.29 16.99
C ARG A 24 13.12 11.81 16.82
N MET A 25 13.98 11.45 15.87
CA MET A 25 14.32 10.06 15.57
C MET A 25 15.83 9.86 15.74
N THR A 26 16.20 8.82 16.49
CA THR A 26 17.58 8.39 16.57
C THR A 26 18.04 7.78 15.24
N THR A 27 19.35 7.68 15.00
CA THR A 27 19.88 7.06 13.78
C THR A 27 19.40 5.61 13.61
N GLU A 28 19.25 4.88 14.72
CA GLU A 28 18.73 3.51 14.76
C GLU A 28 17.26 3.41 14.34
N GLU A 29 16.47 4.47 14.47
CA GLU A 29 15.08 4.51 14.01
C GLU A 29 14.95 5.08 12.60
N PHE A 30 15.83 6.03 12.26
CA PHE A 30 15.79 6.75 11.00
C PHE A 30 16.12 5.86 9.80
N VAL A 31 17.15 5.00 9.91
CA VAL A 31 17.54 4.10 8.81
C VAL A 31 16.45 3.05 8.52
N PRO A 32 15.90 2.33 9.52
CA PRO A 32 14.77 1.44 9.30
C PRO A 32 13.57 2.15 8.68
N TRP A 33 13.23 3.35 9.15
CA TRP A 33 12.11 4.12 8.61
C TRP A 33 12.28 4.43 7.11
N LEU A 34 13.49 4.83 6.69
CA LEU A 34 13.78 5.03 5.26
C LEU A 34 13.58 3.74 4.46
N VAL A 35 14.08 2.61 4.97
CA VAL A 35 13.95 1.30 4.31
C VAL A 35 12.49 0.87 4.21
N THR A 36 11.71 1.03 5.27
CA THR A 36 10.26 0.75 5.27
C THR A 36 9.53 1.62 4.26
N SER A 37 9.84 2.93 4.19
CA SER A 37 9.22 3.81 3.21
C SER A 37 9.52 3.42 1.76
N GLU A 38 10.71 2.89 1.47
CA GLU A 38 11.03 2.35 0.15
C GLU A 38 10.28 1.06 -0.17
N TRP A 39 10.13 0.19 0.82
CA TRP A 39 9.32 -1.01 0.67
C TRP A 39 7.86 -0.64 0.34
N ASP A 40 7.28 0.30 1.09
CA ASP A 40 5.91 0.78 0.88
C ASP A 40 5.74 1.41 -0.51
N ASP A 41 6.68 2.24 -0.97
CA ASP A 41 6.66 2.82 -2.32
C ASP A 41 6.64 1.73 -3.41
N ARG A 42 7.46 0.68 -3.25
CA ARG A 42 7.51 -0.44 -4.20
C ARG A 42 6.22 -1.25 -4.20
N CYS A 43 5.65 -1.51 -3.03
CA CYS A 43 4.36 -2.18 -2.90
C CYS A 43 3.26 -1.36 -3.58
N ASN A 44 3.16 -0.06 -3.29
CA ASN A 44 2.17 0.83 -3.90
C ASN A 44 2.31 0.89 -5.42
N ARG A 45 3.52 1.06 -5.95
CA ARG A 45 3.76 1.07 -7.41
C ARG A 45 3.41 -0.25 -8.07
N THR A 46 3.59 -1.36 -7.36
CA THR A 46 3.19 -2.68 -7.85
C THR A 46 1.67 -2.79 -7.90
N ILE A 47 0.98 -2.35 -6.84
CA ILE A 47 -0.49 -2.32 -6.79
C ILE A 47 -1.06 -1.44 -7.91
N GLU A 48 -0.57 -0.21 -8.06
CA GLU A 48 -1.00 0.71 -9.13
C GLU A 48 -0.79 0.11 -10.52
N ARG A 49 0.35 -0.55 -10.74
CA ARG A 49 0.64 -1.23 -12.00
C ARG A 49 -0.34 -2.37 -12.24
N LEU A 50 -0.62 -3.19 -11.24
CA LEU A 50 -1.58 -4.29 -11.35
C LEU A 50 -3.00 -3.79 -11.62
N ILE A 51 -3.44 -2.73 -10.95
CA ILE A 51 -4.74 -2.09 -11.20
C ILE A 51 -4.83 -1.59 -12.64
N ARG A 52 -3.77 -0.92 -13.13
CA ARG A 52 -3.72 -0.45 -14.52
C ARG A 52 -3.72 -1.61 -15.53
N GLN A 53 -3.00 -2.69 -15.23
CA GLN A 53 -2.93 -3.88 -16.08
C GLN A 53 -4.24 -4.69 -16.11
N ALA A 54 -5.00 -4.68 -15.01
CA ALA A 54 -6.30 -5.34 -14.95
C ALA A 54 -7.34 -4.70 -15.88
N GLY A 55 -7.13 -3.45 -16.31
CA GLY A 55 -7.94 -2.82 -17.36
C GLY A 55 -9.42 -2.64 -16.98
N PHE A 56 -9.71 -2.41 -15.70
CA PHE A 56 -11.08 -2.23 -15.23
C PHE A 56 -11.75 -1.06 -15.97
N ARG A 57 -12.90 -1.33 -16.61
CA ARG A 57 -13.69 -0.30 -17.29
C ARG A 57 -14.23 0.76 -16.33
N TYR A 58 -14.49 0.36 -15.08
CA TYR A 58 -14.98 1.20 -13.99
C TYR A 58 -14.14 0.97 -12.74
N GLN A 59 -14.11 1.94 -11.84
CA GLN A 59 -13.42 1.77 -10.55
C GLN A 59 -14.10 0.65 -9.75
N ALA A 60 -13.42 -0.48 -9.61
CA ALA A 60 -13.91 -1.63 -8.85
C ALA A 60 -13.71 -1.37 -7.35
N SER A 61 -14.77 -1.58 -6.56
CA SER A 61 -14.73 -1.61 -5.09
C SER A 61 -15.40 -2.90 -4.62
N VAL A 62 -14.98 -3.41 -3.45
CA VAL A 62 -15.65 -4.53 -2.77
C VAL A 62 -17.11 -4.18 -2.45
N ASP A 63 -17.42 -2.90 -2.25
CA ASP A 63 -18.79 -2.43 -2.00
C ASP A 63 -19.73 -2.62 -3.21
N HIS A 64 -19.17 -2.76 -4.42
CA HIS A 64 -19.94 -2.96 -5.65
C HIS A 64 -20.21 -4.44 -5.97
N ILE A 65 -19.86 -5.37 -5.07
CA ILE A 65 -20.14 -6.79 -5.26
C ILE A 65 -21.63 -7.06 -5.01
N ASP A 66 -22.29 -7.66 -6.01
CA ASP A 66 -23.65 -8.18 -5.85
C ASP A 66 -23.62 -9.53 -5.10
N TYR A 67 -24.26 -9.55 -3.93
CA TYR A 67 -24.41 -10.71 -3.06
C TYR A 67 -25.77 -11.42 -3.24
N SER A 68 -26.46 -11.20 -4.36
CA SER A 68 -27.69 -11.92 -4.70
C SER A 68 -27.51 -13.43 -4.59
N THR A 69 -28.55 -14.11 -4.10
CA THR A 69 -28.53 -15.56 -3.83
C THR A 69 -28.23 -16.40 -5.07
N GLU A 70 -28.54 -15.89 -6.27
CA GLU A 70 -28.25 -16.52 -7.56
C GLU A 70 -26.75 -16.63 -7.85
N ARG A 71 -25.93 -15.73 -7.29
CA ARG A 71 -24.48 -15.71 -7.49
C ARG A 71 -23.74 -16.71 -6.60
N GLY A 72 -24.39 -17.17 -5.51
CA GLY A 72 -23.80 -18.11 -4.55
C GLY A 72 -22.56 -17.55 -3.81
N ILE A 73 -22.44 -16.23 -3.67
CA ILE A 73 -21.30 -15.59 -3.00
C ILE A 73 -21.66 -15.34 -1.53
N ASP A 74 -20.88 -15.90 -0.61
CA ASP A 74 -21.02 -15.61 0.82
C ASP A 74 -20.43 -14.23 1.15
N CYS A 75 -21.31 -13.30 1.52
CA CYS A 75 -20.94 -11.94 1.92
C CYS A 75 -19.98 -11.91 3.12
N ASN A 76 -20.19 -12.78 4.12
CA ASN A 76 -19.32 -12.82 5.30
C ASN A 76 -17.90 -13.27 4.94
N LEU A 77 -17.80 -14.27 4.06
CA LEU A 77 -16.51 -14.73 3.56
C LEU A 77 -15.81 -13.62 2.77
N MET A 78 -16.52 -12.95 1.86
CA MET A 78 -15.89 -11.88 1.07
C MET A 78 -15.44 -10.69 1.91
N GLN A 79 -16.23 -10.29 2.92
CA GLN A 79 -15.84 -9.22 3.83
C GLN A 79 -14.59 -9.60 4.65
N ARG A 80 -14.48 -10.86 5.12
CA ARG A 80 -13.29 -11.34 5.82
C ARG A 80 -12.04 -11.33 4.93
N LEU A 81 -12.18 -11.80 3.70
CA LEU A 81 -11.10 -11.80 2.71
C LEU A 81 -10.65 -10.38 2.37
N ALA A 82 -11.61 -9.45 2.17
CA ALA A 82 -11.33 -8.04 1.90
C ALA A 82 -10.62 -7.34 3.07
N GLY A 83 -10.97 -7.70 4.31
CA GLY A 83 -10.32 -7.19 5.52
C GLY A 83 -8.98 -7.85 5.85
N LEU A 84 -8.46 -8.75 4.99
CA LEU A 84 -7.25 -9.55 5.24
C LEU A 84 -7.29 -10.35 6.56
N GLY A 85 -8.50 -10.63 7.07
CA GLY A 85 -8.74 -11.35 8.31
C GLY A 85 -8.65 -12.87 8.11
N PHE A 86 -7.46 -13.37 7.81
CA PHE A 86 -7.22 -14.80 7.54
C PHE A 86 -7.00 -15.65 8.80
N TYR A 87 -6.83 -15.03 9.96
CA TYR A 87 -6.55 -15.71 11.22
C TYR A 87 -7.61 -15.35 12.27
N VAL A 88 -8.27 -16.39 12.79
CA VAL A 88 -8.90 -16.41 14.12
C VAL A 88 -7.87 -16.96 15.09
#